data_AF-A0A9E3QZ06-F1
#
_entry.id   AF-A0A9E3QZ06-F1
#
_cell.length_a   1.000
_cell.length_b   1.000
_cell.length_c   1.000
_cell.angle_alpha   90.00
_cell.angle_beta   90.00
_cell.angle_gamma   90.00
#
_symmetry.space_group_name_H-M   'P 1'
#
loop_
_entity.id
_entity.type
_entity.pdbx_description
1 polymer ?
#
loop_
_entity_poly.entity_id
_entity_poly.type
_entity_poly.pdbx_seq_one_letter_code
_entity_poly.pdbx_strand_id
1 'polypeptide(L)'
;MTCAHASKHWAAQVRELELDELTFLAAHGDGCVDCTAAAESVAQARAVLAEAAVPAPAVDWARVDGALADALAARAMPRWWSPRRLMTAGLVLAAAAAVAFVVTRPADQAAPAAVPAVASAVVPAHLARGEGVRRAGLTLPPGAEVAAADVLE
;
A
#
# COMPACT_ATOMS: atom_id res chain seq x y z
N MET A 1 -45.74 43.09 -11.31
CA MET A 1 -45.14 42.08 -10.40
C MET A 1 -44.92 40.84 -11.23
N THR A 2 -43.73 40.26 -11.23
CA THR A 2 -43.43 39.05 -12.00
C THR A 2 -43.98 37.81 -11.30
N CYS A 3 -44.59 36.89 -12.05
CA CYS A 3 -45.07 35.60 -11.54
C CYS A 3 -43.92 34.76 -10.96
N ALA A 4 -44.11 34.19 -9.78
CA ALA A 4 -43.12 33.33 -9.12
C ALA A 4 -42.83 32.02 -9.89
N HIS A 5 -43.75 31.58 -10.74
CA HIS A 5 -43.61 30.36 -11.53
C HIS A 5 -42.78 30.55 -12.80
N ALA A 6 -42.51 31.80 -13.22
CA ALA A 6 -41.73 32.10 -14.42
C ALA A 6 -40.34 31.43 -14.41
N SER A 7 -39.70 31.32 -13.23
CA SER A 7 -38.40 30.66 -13.09
C SER A 7 -38.45 29.14 -13.26
N LYS A 8 -39.60 28.49 -13.07
CA LYS A 8 -39.76 27.03 -13.21
C LYS A 8 -39.70 26.55 -14.67
N HIS A 9 -39.83 27.44 -15.65
CA HIS A 9 -39.77 27.05 -17.08
C HIS A 9 -38.42 26.48 -17.50
N TRP A 10 -37.33 26.89 -16.85
CA TRP A 10 -36.02 26.28 -17.10
C TRP A 10 -35.96 24.82 -16.61
N ALA A 11 -36.39 24.57 -15.37
CA ALA A 11 -36.46 23.22 -14.79
C ALA A 11 -37.38 22.29 -15.60
N ALA A 12 -38.50 22.81 -16.12
CA ALA A 12 -39.39 22.07 -17.01
C ALA A 12 -38.66 21.58 -18.28
N GLN A 13 -37.78 22.41 -18.85
CA GLN A 13 -37.06 22.11 -20.09
C GLN A 13 -35.93 21.09 -19.94
N VAL A 14 -35.30 21.05 -18.77
CA VAL A 14 -34.31 20.03 -18.41
C VAL A 14 -34.93 18.78 -17.79
N ARG A 15 -36.28 18.70 -17.75
CA ARG A 15 -37.06 17.57 -17.21
C ARG A 15 -36.76 17.28 -15.73
N GLU A 16 -36.57 18.34 -14.95
CA GLU A 16 -36.34 18.26 -13.50
C GLU A 16 -37.62 18.45 -12.67
N LEU A 17 -38.75 18.76 -13.32
CA LEU A 17 -40.04 18.90 -12.65
C LEU A 17 -40.82 17.58 -12.66
N GLU A 18 -41.56 17.36 -11.58
CA GLU A 18 -42.52 16.27 -11.48
C GLU A 18 -43.70 16.46 -12.47
N LEU A 19 -44.40 15.38 -12.78
CA LEU A 19 -45.48 15.40 -13.78
C LEU A 19 -46.64 16.33 -13.41
N ASP A 20 -46.99 16.39 -12.13
CA ASP A 20 -48.02 17.28 -11.61
C ASP A 20 -47.61 18.75 -11.71
N GLU A 21 -46.35 19.07 -11.44
CA GLU A 21 -45.80 20.41 -11.62
C GLU A 21 -45.78 20.84 -13.09
N LEU A 22 -45.41 19.93 -14.01
CA LEU A 22 -45.48 20.19 -15.45
C LEU A 22 -46.92 20.46 -15.90
N THR A 23 -47.87 19.66 -15.41
CA THR A 23 -49.30 19.82 -15.72
C THR A 23 -49.83 21.15 -15.20
N PHE A 24 -49.46 21.52 -13.97
CA PHE A 24 -49.80 22.82 -13.39
C PHE A 24 -49.21 23.98 -14.19
N LEU A 25 -47.93 23.91 -14.55
CA LEU A 25 -47.25 24.98 -15.28
C LEU A 25 -47.86 25.19 -16.67
N ALA A 26 -48.24 24.11 -17.35
CA ALA A 26 -48.96 24.18 -18.62
C ALA A 26 -50.32 24.88 -18.47
N ALA A 27 -51.14 24.43 -17.52
CA ALA A 27 -52.46 25.02 -17.28
C ALA A 27 -52.39 26.49 -16.82
N HIS A 28 -51.38 26.84 -16.02
CA HIS A 28 -51.16 28.21 -15.56
C HIS A 28 -50.67 29.13 -16.70
N GLY A 29 -49.83 28.59 -17.59
CA GLY A 29 -49.29 29.30 -18.74
C GLY A 29 -50.37 29.88 -19.65
N ASP A 30 -51.45 29.15 -19.90
CA ASP A 30 -52.54 29.58 -20.78
C ASP A 30 -53.20 30.92 -20.37
N GLY A 31 -53.10 31.29 -19.08
CA GLY A 31 -53.67 32.52 -18.55
C GLY A 31 -52.66 33.54 -18.01
N CYS A 32 -51.36 33.22 -17.99
CA CYS A 32 -50.34 34.06 -17.34
C CYS A 32 -49.31 34.60 -18.34
N VAL A 33 -49.33 35.92 -18.56
CA VAL A 33 -48.42 36.62 -19.50
C VAL A 33 -46.95 36.44 -19.11
N ASP A 34 -46.62 36.42 -17.82
CA ASP A 34 -45.23 36.24 -17.38
C ASP A 34 -44.70 34.82 -17.67
N CYS A 35 -45.56 33.81 -17.54
CA CYS A 35 -45.19 32.42 -17.78
C CYS A 35 -45.10 32.10 -19.28
N THR A 36 -45.96 32.70 -20.11
CA THR A 36 -45.82 32.60 -21.58
C THR A 36 -44.53 33.27 -22.06
N ALA A 37 -44.24 34.49 -21.60
CA ALA A 37 -42.98 35.17 -21.91
C ALA A 37 -41.74 34.38 -21.41
N ALA A 38 -41.82 33.78 -20.21
CA ALA A 38 -40.77 32.92 -19.71
C ALA A 38 -40.57 31.68 -20.60
N ALA A 39 -41.65 30.98 -20.99
CA ALA A 39 -41.58 29.82 -21.88
C ALA A 39 -40.92 30.16 -23.23
N GLU A 40 -41.31 31.29 -23.83
CA GLU A 40 -40.72 31.79 -25.08
C GLU A 40 -39.22 32.12 -24.91
N SER A 41 -38.85 32.81 -23.83
CA SER A 41 -37.44 33.14 -23.57
C SER A 41 -36.56 31.91 -23.43
N VAL A 42 -37.07 30.86 -22.77
CA VAL A 42 -36.35 29.59 -22.62
C VAL A 42 -36.26 28.86 -23.96
N ALA A 43 -37.33 28.86 -24.77
CA ALA A 43 -37.30 28.29 -26.11
C ALA A 43 -36.26 28.99 -27.00
N GLN A 44 -36.19 30.32 -26.94
CA GLN A 44 -35.19 31.11 -27.67
C GLN A 44 -33.76 30.80 -27.18
N ALA A 45 -33.53 30.76 -25.87
CA ALA A 45 -32.23 30.41 -25.31
C ALA A 45 -31.78 29.01 -25.76
N ARG A 46 -32.70 28.04 -25.83
CA ARG A 46 -32.39 26.70 -26.35
C ARG A 46 -32.04 26.71 -27.84
N ALA A 47 -32.74 27.50 -28.65
CA ALA A 47 -32.41 27.64 -30.07
C ALA A 47 -30.98 28.20 -30.24
N VAL A 48 -30.64 29.26 -29.50
CA VAL A 48 -29.29 29.84 -29.51
C VAL A 48 -28.25 28.82 -29.04
N LEU A 49 -28.52 28.07 -27.97
CA LEU A 49 -27.60 27.02 -27.49
C LEU A 49 -27.44 25.87 -28.50
N ALA A 50 -28.48 25.52 -29.23
CA ALA A 50 -28.43 24.51 -30.27
C ALA A 50 -27.63 24.97 -31.50
N GLU A 51 -27.76 26.24 -31.89
CA GLU A 51 -26.93 26.85 -32.95
C GLU A 51 -25.47 27.00 -32.52
N ALA A 52 -25.25 27.38 -31.25
CA ALA A 52 -23.93 27.50 -30.65
C ALA A 52 -23.33 26.15 -30.23
N ALA A 53 -24.05 25.03 -30.44
CA ALA A 53 -23.56 23.69 -30.13
C ALA A 53 -22.42 23.35 -31.10
N VAL A 54 -21.22 23.77 -30.72
CA VAL A 54 -19.99 23.28 -31.33
C VAL A 54 -19.96 21.78 -31.03
N PRO A 55 -19.83 20.90 -32.05
CA PRO A 55 -19.67 19.48 -31.80
C PRO A 55 -18.53 19.32 -30.81
N ALA A 56 -18.80 18.61 -29.70
CA ALA A 56 -17.78 18.37 -28.69
C ALA A 56 -16.54 17.84 -29.41
N PRO A 57 -15.35 18.43 -29.18
CA PRO A 57 -14.15 17.90 -29.79
C PRO A 57 -14.10 16.41 -29.45
N ALA A 58 -13.76 15.57 -30.43
CA ALA A 58 -13.55 14.15 -30.17
C ALA A 58 -12.35 14.04 -29.21
N VAL A 59 -12.65 14.01 -27.91
CA VAL A 59 -11.65 13.80 -26.87
C VAL A 59 -11.27 12.34 -26.93
N ASP A 60 -10.02 12.07 -27.27
CA ASP A 60 -9.42 10.74 -27.15
C ASP A 60 -9.21 10.44 -25.66
N TRP A 61 -10.23 9.87 -25.03
CA TRP A 61 -10.21 9.53 -23.61
C TRP A 61 -9.12 8.51 -23.29
N ALA A 62 -8.79 7.60 -24.21
CA ALA A 62 -7.71 6.63 -24.02
C ALA A 62 -6.35 7.35 -23.90
N ARG A 63 -6.13 8.40 -24.71
CA ARG A 63 -4.94 9.24 -24.59
C ARG A 63 -4.92 10.05 -23.29
N VAL A 64 -6.06 10.60 -22.87
CA VAL A 64 -6.16 11.36 -21.60
C VAL A 64 -5.88 10.45 -20.40
N ASP A 65 -6.49 9.26 -20.37
CA ASP A 65 -6.30 8.28 -19.31
C ASP A 65 -4.87 7.77 -19.25
N GLY A 66 -4.25 7.51 -20.41
CA GLY A 66 -2.83 7.17 -20.49
C GLY A 66 -1.94 8.27 -19.91
N ALA A 67 -2.16 9.52 -20.31
CA ALA A 67 -1.39 10.65 -19.79
C ALA A 67 -1.59 10.85 -18.28
N LEU A 68 -2.81 10.64 -17.76
CA LEU A 68 -3.10 10.70 -16.33
C LEU A 68 -2.40 9.57 -15.57
N ALA A 69 -2.46 8.34 -16.09
CA ALA A 69 -1.76 7.19 -15.51
C ALA A 69 -0.25 7.41 -15.46
N ASP A 70 0.35 7.93 -16.53
CA ASP A 70 1.78 8.27 -16.59
C ASP A 70 2.14 9.35 -15.57
N ALA A 71 1.32 10.40 -15.45
CA ALA A 71 1.54 11.47 -14.48
C ALA A 71 1.42 10.96 -13.02
N LEU A 72 0.44 10.10 -12.75
CA LEU A 72 0.28 9.47 -11.44
C LEU A 72 1.44 8.53 -11.12
N ALA A 73 1.89 7.71 -12.09
CA ALA A 73 3.04 6.82 -11.93
C ALA A 73 4.33 7.61 -11.64
N ALA A 74 4.57 8.70 -12.37
CA ALA A 74 5.70 9.58 -12.14
C ALA A 74 5.68 10.23 -10.74
N ARG A 75 4.49 10.51 -10.22
CA ARG A 75 4.30 11.11 -8.89
C ARG A 75 4.29 10.08 -7.76
N ALA A 76 3.94 8.83 -8.06
CA ALA A 76 3.91 7.72 -7.13
C ALA A 76 5.30 7.14 -6.86
N MET A 77 6.28 7.31 -7.77
CA MET A 77 7.65 6.85 -7.53
C MET A 77 8.29 7.64 -6.38
N PRO A 78 8.59 6.99 -5.25
CA PRO A 78 9.25 7.68 -4.14
C PRO A 78 10.66 8.09 -4.59
N ARG A 79 11.12 9.29 -4.22
CA ARG A 79 12.46 9.81 -4.60
C ARG A 79 13.64 8.91 -4.15
N TRP A 80 13.37 7.91 -3.30
CA TRP A 80 14.32 6.91 -2.85
C TRP A 80 14.37 5.65 -3.72
N TRP A 81 13.41 5.43 -4.62
CA TRP A 81 13.37 4.34 -5.61
C TRP A 81 14.10 4.72 -6.89
N SER A 82 15.31 5.29 -6.78
CA SER A 82 16.14 5.42 -7.96
C SER A 82 16.75 4.06 -8.29
N PRO A 83 16.82 3.65 -9.58
CA PRO A 83 17.41 2.37 -9.98
C PRO A 83 18.86 2.24 -9.49
N ARG A 84 19.59 3.36 -9.37
CA ARG A 84 20.91 3.42 -8.75
C ARG A 84 20.89 3.02 -7.27
N ARG A 85 19.92 3.48 -6.48
CA ARG A 85 19.78 3.12 -5.05
C ARG A 85 19.42 1.65 -4.85
N LEU A 86 18.57 1.11 -5.72
CA LEU A 86 18.23 -0.31 -5.72
C LEU A 86 19.44 -1.19 -6.05
N MET A 87 20.23 -0.82 -7.06
CA MET A 87 21.49 -1.51 -7.36
C MET A 87 22.49 -1.45 -6.20
N THR A 88 22.66 -0.29 -5.56
CA THR A 88 23.56 -0.17 -4.39
C THR A 88 23.06 -0.98 -3.21
N ALA A 89 21.75 -0.99 -2.95
CA ALA A 89 21.17 -1.80 -1.86
C ALA A 89 21.39 -3.30 -2.11
N GLY A 90 21.23 -3.77 -3.35
CA GLY A 90 21.51 -5.14 -3.74
C GLY A 90 22.99 -5.53 -3.55
N LEU A 91 23.92 -4.65 -3.94
CA LEU A 91 25.36 -4.86 -3.74
C LEU A 91 25.73 -4.91 -2.26
N VAL A 92 25.16 -4.03 -1.44
CA VAL A 92 25.39 -4.03 0.02
C VAL A 92 24.86 -5.31 0.65
N LEU A 93 23.68 -5.78 0.23
CA LEU A 93 23.10 -7.04 0.72
C LEU A 93 23.95 -8.25 0.32
N ALA A 94 24.43 -8.29 -0.93
CA ALA A 94 25.30 -9.34 -1.43
C ALA A 94 26.66 -9.36 -0.70
N ALA A 95 27.23 -8.19 -0.42
CA ALA A 95 28.45 -8.06 0.37
C ALA A 95 28.24 -8.52 1.81
N ALA A 96 27.14 -8.15 2.44
CA ALA A 96 26.79 -8.60 3.79
C ALA A 96 26.61 -10.13 3.85
N ALA A 97 25.95 -10.72 2.85
CA ALA A 97 25.80 -12.17 2.75
C ALA A 97 27.15 -12.88 2.54
N ALA A 98 28.05 -12.32 1.73
CA ALA A 98 29.39 -12.86 1.53
C ALA A 98 30.23 -12.81 2.82
N VAL A 99 30.17 -11.71 3.57
CA VAL A 99 30.84 -11.58 4.88
C VAL A 99 30.26 -12.59 5.86
N ALA A 100 28.94 -12.69 5.97
CA ALA A 100 28.28 -13.67 6.83
C ALA A 100 28.71 -15.09 6.48
N PHE A 101 28.74 -15.44 5.19
CA PHE A 101 29.18 -16.75 4.71
C PHE A 101 30.63 -17.06 5.07
N VAL A 102 31.55 -16.09 4.97
CA VAL A 102 32.96 -16.27 5.35
C VAL A 102 33.11 -16.44 6.87
N VAL A 103 32.38 -15.66 7.66
CA VAL A 103 32.44 -15.72 9.13
C VAL A 103 31.82 -17.00 9.68
N THR A 104 30.76 -17.53 9.04
CA THR A 104 30.10 -18.76 9.49
C THR A 104 30.61 -20.02 8.80
N ARG A 105 31.70 -19.94 8.01
CA ARG A 105 32.29 -21.15 7.43
C ARG A 105 32.70 -22.10 8.57
N PRO A 106 32.14 -23.32 8.64
CA PRO A 106 32.66 -24.32 9.55
C PRO A 106 34.09 -24.62 9.11
N ALA A 107 35.06 -24.40 9.99
CA ALA A 107 36.42 -24.80 9.74
C ALA A 107 36.43 -26.31 9.51
N ASP A 108 36.97 -26.76 8.38
CA ASP A 108 37.18 -28.19 8.11
C ASP A 108 37.98 -28.77 9.28
N GLN A 109 37.30 -29.50 10.16
CA GLN A 109 37.96 -30.26 11.21
C GLN A 109 38.78 -31.33 10.51
N ALA A 110 40.10 -31.12 10.45
CA ALA A 110 41.04 -32.15 10.05
C ALA A 110 40.76 -33.40 10.89
N ALA A 111 40.45 -34.51 10.21
CA ALA A 111 40.22 -35.79 10.86
C ALA A 111 41.41 -36.12 11.78
N PRO A 112 41.19 -36.51 13.05
CA PRO A 112 42.30 -36.83 13.93
C PRO A 112 43.07 -38.03 13.38
N ALA A 113 44.39 -37.88 13.27
CA ALA A 113 45.29 -38.96 12.89
C ALA A 113 45.07 -40.17 13.80
N ALA A 114 44.91 -41.36 13.21
CA ALA A 114 44.74 -42.61 13.94
C ALA A 114 45.93 -42.83 14.89
N VAL A 115 45.68 -42.79 16.18
CA VAL A 115 46.65 -43.11 17.23
C VAL A 115 46.79 -44.64 17.27
N PRO A 116 48.01 -45.23 17.24
CA PRO A 116 48.16 -46.65 17.45
C PRO A 116 47.77 -47.02 18.88
N ALA A 117 46.97 -48.08 19.02
CA ALA A 117 46.50 -48.59 20.31
C ALA A 117 47.68 -48.96 21.22
N VAL A 118 47.87 -48.20 22.30
CA VAL A 118 48.74 -48.60 23.40
C VAL A 118 47.88 -49.32 24.45
N ALA A 119 48.31 -50.54 24.77
CA ALA A 119 47.64 -51.45 25.68
C ALA A 119 47.29 -50.80 27.04
N SER A 120 46.09 -51.11 27.52
CA SER A 120 45.59 -50.75 28.84
C SER A 120 46.59 -51.09 29.95
N ALA A 121 47.01 -50.07 30.70
CA ALA A 121 47.43 -50.23 32.08
C ALA A 121 46.40 -49.52 32.96
N VAL A 122 45.58 -50.30 33.65
CA VAL A 122 44.67 -49.81 34.70
C VAL A 122 45.54 -49.32 35.86
N VAL A 123 45.50 -48.02 36.15
CA VAL A 123 46.05 -47.44 37.39
C VAL A 123 44.92 -46.71 38.10
N PRO A 124 44.44 -47.20 39.26
CA PRO A 124 43.43 -46.51 40.03
C PRO A 124 44.11 -45.43 40.88
N ALA A 125 43.78 -44.16 40.64
CA ALA A 125 44.27 -43.06 41.46
C ALA A 125 43.12 -42.16 41.93
N HIS A 126 42.66 -42.49 43.13
CA HIS A 126 41.98 -41.71 44.17
C HIS A 126 41.46 -40.30 43.83
N LEU A 127 40.13 -40.17 43.97
CA LEU A 127 39.38 -38.93 44.14
C LEU A 127 39.93 -38.10 45.32
N ALA A 128 40.52 -36.94 45.03
CA ALA A 128 40.68 -35.87 46.01
C ALA A 128 39.47 -34.92 45.88
N ARG A 129 38.49 -35.19 46.74
CA ARG A 129 37.28 -34.39 46.96
C ARG A 129 37.67 -33.03 47.55
N GLY A 130 37.65 -31.99 46.73
CA GLY A 130 37.78 -30.59 47.14
C GLY A 130 36.40 -29.98 47.38
N GLU A 131 36.14 -29.69 48.64
CA GLU A 131 34.87 -29.27 49.23
C GLU A 131 34.57 -27.78 48.94
N GLY A 132 33.37 -27.48 48.43
CA GLY A 132 32.97 -26.11 48.05
C GLY A 132 31.47 -25.90 47.83
N VAL A 133 30.66 -26.32 48.81
CA VAL A 133 29.37 -25.74 49.29
C VAL A 133 28.67 -24.74 48.35
N ARG A 134 27.59 -25.15 47.67
CA ARG A 134 26.16 -24.94 48.03
C ARG A 134 25.70 -23.47 48.23
N ARG A 135 24.90 -22.98 47.26
CA ARG A 135 23.63 -22.23 47.42
C ARG A 135 22.86 -22.40 46.09
N ALA A 136 21.98 -23.40 45.95
CA ALA A 136 20.53 -23.36 46.21
C ALA A 136 19.79 -22.26 45.40
N GLY A 137 18.89 -22.56 44.46
CA GLY A 137 18.33 -23.85 44.08
C GLY A 137 17.52 -23.80 42.78
N LEU A 138 17.92 -24.62 41.82
CA LEU A 138 17.12 -25.08 40.68
C LEU A 138 17.28 -26.60 40.63
N THR A 139 16.19 -27.32 40.85
CA THR A 139 16.12 -28.77 40.65
C THR A 139 16.14 -29.05 39.15
N LEU A 140 17.28 -29.52 38.64
CA LEU A 140 17.40 -30.11 37.30
C LEU A 140 17.22 -31.63 37.37
N PRO A 141 16.41 -32.24 36.50
CA PRO A 141 16.31 -33.70 36.38
C PRO A 141 17.60 -34.30 35.79
N PRO A 142 17.83 -35.62 35.96
CA PRO A 142 19.07 -36.26 35.56
C PRO A 142 19.24 -36.25 34.03
N GLY A 143 20.39 -35.76 33.54
CA GLY A 143 20.76 -35.76 32.12
C GLY A 143 21.07 -34.39 31.49
N ALA A 144 21.12 -33.31 32.26
CA ALA A 144 21.48 -31.99 31.73
C ALA A 144 23.00 -31.74 31.78
N GLU A 145 23.63 -31.62 30.60
CA GLU A 145 24.96 -31.00 30.47
C GLU A 145 24.79 -29.47 30.46
N VAL A 146 25.43 -28.79 31.42
CA VAL A 146 25.49 -27.33 31.46
C VAL A 146 26.70 -26.90 30.62
N ALA A 147 26.43 -26.36 29.43
CA ALA A 147 27.47 -25.73 28.62
C ALA A 147 27.88 -24.38 29.25
N ALA A 148 29.19 -24.14 29.30
CA ALA A 148 29.83 -22.98 29.92
C ALA A 148 29.64 -21.68 29.10
N ALA A 149 28.40 -21.23 28.90
CA ALA A 149 28.09 -20.02 28.14
C ALA A 149 27.39 -18.91 28.94
N ASP A 150 27.22 -19.05 30.26
CA ASP A 150 26.51 -18.08 31.11
C ASP A 150 27.42 -17.30 32.07
N VAL A 151 28.67 -17.03 31.68
CA VAL A 151 29.52 -16.04 32.36
C VAL A 151 30.35 -15.33 31.30
N LEU A 152 29.89 -14.16 30.86
CA LEU A 152 30.66 -12.98 30.45
C LEU A 152 29.69 -11.91 29.93
N GLU A 153 29.09 -11.14 30.85
CA GLU A 153 29.01 -9.67 30.68
C GLU A 153 30.35 -9.08 31.14
#